data_AF-A0A924QXI3-F1
#
_entry.id   AF-A0A924QXI3-F1
#
_cell.length_a   1.000
_cell.length_b   1.000
_cell.length_c   1.000
_cell.angle_alpha   90.00
_cell.angle_beta   90.00
_cell.angle_gamma   90.00
#
_symmetry.space_group_name_H-M   'P 1'
#
loop_
_entity.id
_entity.type
_entity.pdbx_description
1 polymer ?
#
loop_
_entity_poly.entity_id
_entity_poly.type
_entity_poly.pdbx_seq_one_letter_code
_entity_poly.pdbx_strand_id
1 'polypeptide(L)'
;MEGPAHLTLRDTLERQGAVLFRVRARLDDADGLVGWEGGDAWRGPARLAYDAAAAELRRSIAAAASATDEAAGGTARAIAGLGG
;
A
#
# COMPACT_ATOMS: atom_id res chain seq x y z
N MET A 1 -21.17 -24.87 -15.05
CA MET A 1 -22.05 -24.08 -14.17
C MET A 1 -21.28 -23.79 -12.91
N GLU A 2 -20.86 -22.54 -12.71
CA GLU A 2 -20.22 -22.13 -11.45
C GLU A 2 -21.24 -22.22 -10.31
N GLY A 3 -20.90 -22.92 -9.22
CA GLY A 3 -21.77 -23.05 -8.05
C GLY A 3 -21.83 -21.74 -7.24
N PRO A 4 -22.87 -21.54 -6.40
CA PRO A 4 -23.04 -20.33 -5.59
C PRO A 4 -21.87 -20.00 -4.65
N ALA A 5 -21.13 -21.02 -4.19
CA ALA A 5 -19.92 -20.83 -3.40
C ALA A 5 -18.77 -20.15 -4.18
N HIS A 6 -18.67 -20.44 -5.48
CA HIS A 6 -17.64 -19.88 -6.35
C HIS A 6 -17.84 -18.37 -6.58
N LEU A 7 -19.10 -17.98 -6.81
CA LEU A 7 -19.50 -16.58 -6.92
C LEU A 7 -19.25 -15.80 -5.61
N THR A 8 -19.55 -16.42 -4.46
CA THR A 8 -19.32 -15.79 -3.14
C THR A 8 -17.83 -15.57 -2.85
N LEU A 9 -16.98 -16.52 -3.25
CA LEU A 9 -15.53 -16.40 -3.13
C LEU A 9 -14.98 -15.30 -4.05
N ARG A 10 -15.42 -15.27 -5.32
CA ARG A 10 -15.03 -14.24 -6.28
C ARG A 10 -15.38 -12.83 -5.78
N ASP A 11 -16.63 -12.62 -5.35
CA ASP A 11 -17.07 -11.34 -4.78
C ASP A 11 -16.21 -10.89 -3.59
N THR A 12 -15.81 -11.84 -2.75
CA THR A 12 -14.95 -11.57 -1.58
C THR A 12 -13.57 -11.12 -2.02
N LEU A 13 -12.96 -11.81 -2.99
CA LEU A 13 -11.65 -11.45 -3.54
C LEU A 13 -11.68 -10.09 -4.25
N GLU A 14 -12.73 -9.79 -5.00
CA GLU A 14 -12.91 -8.48 -5.67
C GLU A 14 -12.98 -7.34 -4.63
N ARG A 15 -13.73 -7.54 -3.53
CA ARG A 15 -13.78 -6.57 -2.43
C ARG A 15 -12.42 -6.39 -1.75
N GLN A 16 -11.68 -7.47 -1.52
CA GLN A 16 -10.32 -7.41 -0.97
C GLN A 16 -9.39 -6.60 -1.90
N GLY A 17 -9.43 -6.86 -3.21
CA GLY A 17 -8.67 -6.11 -4.21
C GLY A 17 -8.98 -4.61 -4.18
N ALA A 18 -10.26 -4.23 -4.08
CA ALA A 18 -10.67 -2.83 -3.97
C ALA A 18 -10.21 -2.16 -2.66
N VAL A 19 -10.06 -2.91 -1.57
CA VAL A 19 -9.44 -2.40 -0.33
C VAL A 19 -7.94 -2.16 -0.53
N LEU A 20 -7.22 -3.14 -1.09
CA LEU A 20 -5.78 -3.05 -1.34
C LEU A 20 -5.44 -1.87 -2.25
N PHE A 21 -6.20 -1.65 -3.33
CA PHE A 21 -6.04 -0.49 -4.20
C PHE A 21 -6.14 0.84 -3.43
N ARG A 22 -7.12 0.97 -2.52
CA ARG A 22 -7.28 2.17 -1.69
C ARG A 22 -6.18 2.34 -0.65
N VAL A 23 -5.60 1.24 -0.15
CA VAL A 23 -4.44 1.29 0.74
C VAL A 23 -3.21 1.77 -0.04
N ARG A 24 -2.98 1.24 -1.25
CA ARG A 24 -1.86 1.64 -2.11
C ARG A 24 -1.90 3.12 -2.44
N ALA A 25 -3.07 3.65 -2.82
CA ALA A 25 -3.26 5.08 -3.10
C ALA A 25 -2.94 5.96 -1.87
N ARG A 26 -3.37 5.54 -0.66
CA ARG A 26 -3.04 6.26 0.58
C ARG A 26 -1.55 6.24 0.91
N LEU A 27 -0.85 5.17 0.54
CA LEU A 27 0.60 5.08 0.71
C LEU A 27 1.33 6.02 -0.27
N ASP A 28 0.85 6.14 -1.51
CA ASP A 28 1.39 7.12 -2.47
C ASP A 28 1.17 8.55 -1.98
N ASP A 29 -0.03 8.86 -1.48
CA ASP A 29 -0.32 10.18 -0.89
C ASP A 29 0.61 10.45 0.31
N ALA A 30 0.81 9.46 1.19
CA ALA A 30 1.69 9.60 2.34
C ALA A 30 3.15 9.83 1.96
N ASP A 31 3.66 9.13 0.94
CA ASP A 31 5.03 9.32 0.44
C ASP A 31 5.23 10.74 -0.09
N GLY A 32 4.25 11.26 -0.82
CA GLY A 32 4.24 12.63 -1.33
C GLY A 32 4.29 13.70 -0.25
N LEU A 33 3.81 13.40 0.97
CA LEU A 33 3.86 14.30 2.12
C LEU A 33 5.20 14.23 2.88
N VAL A 34 6.01 13.18 2.71
CA VAL A 34 7.25 13.03 3.47
C VAL A 34 8.27 14.08 3.01
N GLY A 35 8.58 15.02 3.91
CA GLY A 35 9.54 16.09 3.65
C GLY A 35 8.93 17.30 2.93
N TRP A 36 7.62 17.34 2.74
CA TRP A 36 6.94 18.44 2.05
C TRP A 36 6.90 19.73 2.89
N GLU A 37 6.77 19.61 4.22
CA GLU A 37 6.77 20.77 5.12
C GLU A 37 7.53 20.46 6.43
N GLY A 38 8.39 21.39 6.86
CA GLY A 38 8.84 21.49 8.25
C GLY A 38 10.35 21.39 8.51
N GLY A 39 11.14 20.80 7.62
CA GLY A 39 12.58 20.59 7.86
C GLY A 39 13.44 21.85 7.70
N ASP A 40 13.01 22.83 6.92
CA ASP A 40 13.88 23.94 6.46
C ASP A 40 14.15 24.99 7.53
N ALA A 41 13.29 25.07 8.54
CA ALA A 41 13.51 25.89 9.72
C ALA A 41 14.50 25.26 10.71
N TRP A 42 14.77 23.95 10.60
CA TRP A 42 15.57 23.21 11.58
C TRP A 42 17.04 23.24 11.17
N ARG A 43 17.94 23.33 12.16
CA ARG A 43 19.40 23.38 11.94
C ARG A 43 20.13 22.41 12.86
N GLY A 44 21.33 22.02 12.46
CA GLY A 44 22.22 21.19 13.27
C GLY A 44 21.60 19.84 13.63
N PRO A 45 21.73 19.38 14.89
CA PRO A 45 21.23 18.07 15.31
C PRO A 45 19.73 17.84 15.07
N ALA A 46 18.90 18.87 15.22
CA ALA A 46 17.46 18.76 14.97
C ALA A 46 17.16 18.43 13.49
N ARG A 47 17.90 19.05 12.56
CA ARG A 47 17.76 18.76 11.13
C ARG A 47 18.16 17.31 10.81
N LEU A 48 19.27 16.84 11.39
CA LEU A 48 19.71 15.45 11.21
C LEU A 48 18.67 14.45 11.72
N ALA A 49 18.06 14.73 12.87
CA ALA A 49 16.99 13.89 13.42
C ALA A 49 15.74 13.87 12.52
N TYR A 50 15.36 15.03 11.96
CA TYR A 50 14.28 15.12 10.98
C TYR A 50 14.56 14.31 9.72
N ASP A 51 15.74 14.50 9.11
CA ASP A 51 16.11 13.81 7.88
C ASP A 51 16.17 12.28 8.10
N ALA A 52 16.66 11.83 9.27
CA ALA A 52 16.66 10.42 9.65
C ALA A 52 15.24 9.86 9.81
N ALA A 53 14.34 10.58 10.49
CA ALA A 53 12.95 10.18 10.67
C ALA A 53 12.20 10.15 9.33
N ALA A 54 12.41 11.15 8.46
CA ALA A 54 11.84 11.19 7.12
C ALA A 54 12.33 10.00 6.26
N ALA A 55 13.62 9.67 6.33
CA ALA A 55 14.17 8.51 5.63
C ALA A 55 13.58 7.19 6.12
N GLU A 56 13.39 7.03 7.44
CA GLU A 56 12.76 5.85 8.02
C GLU A 56 11.28 5.73 7.63
N LEU A 57 10.56 6.85 7.62
CA LEU A 57 9.17 6.88 7.17
C LEU A 57 9.03 6.47 5.70
N ARG A 58 9.89 6.98 4.81
CA ARG A 58 9.89 6.57 3.39
C ARG A 58 10.18 5.08 3.22
N ARG A 59 11.13 4.53 3.99
CA ARG A 59 11.40 3.07 3.98
C ARG A 59 10.17 2.27 4.42
N SER A 60 9.50 2.71 5.48
CA SER A 60 8.29 2.05 5.99
C SER A 60 7.14 2.10 4.98
N ILE A 61 6.93 3.24 4.33
CA ILE A 61 5.91 3.40 3.28
C ILE A 61 6.23 2.50 2.08
N ALA A 62 7.46 2.48 1.61
CA ALA A 62 7.88 1.63 0.50
C ALA A 62 7.69 0.13 0.80
N ALA A 63 8.02 -0.30 2.02
CA ALA A 63 7.79 -1.68 2.46
C ALA A 63 6.29 -2.04 2.50
N ALA A 64 5.46 -1.14 3.03
CA ALA A 64 4.00 -1.33 3.06
C ALA A 64 3.39 -1.34 1.64
N ALA A 65 3.92 -0.51 0.73
CA ALA A 65 3.49 -0.48 -0.66
C ALA A 65 3.80 -1.81 -1.36
N SER A 66 5.03 -2.32 -1.21
CA SER A 66 5.44 -3.63 -1.74
C SER A 66 4.54 -4.76 -1.24
N ALA A 67 4.27 -4.82 0.08
CA ALA A 67 3.39 -5.84 0.65
C ALA A 67 1.94 -5.72 0.13
N THR A 68 1.45 -4.50 -0.09
CA THR A 68 0.12 -4.24 -0.65
C THR A 68 0.03 -4.71 -2.11
N ASP A 69 1.05 -4.44 -2.91
CA ASP A 69 1.14 -4.85 -4.32
C ASP A 69 1.25 -6.38 -4.45
N GLU A 70 2.03 -7.02 -3.58
CA GLU A 70 2.11 -8.48 -3.49
C GLU A 70 0.76 -9.13 -3.17
N ALA A 71 0.06 -8.60 -2.15
CA ALA A 71 -1.27 -9.06 -1.78
C ALA A 71 -2.27 -8.86 -2.93
N ALA A 72 -2.24 -7.70 -3.59
CA ALA A 72 -3.13 -7.41 -4.72
C ALA A 72 -2.87 -8.36 -5.90
N GLY A 73 -1.61 -8.63 -6.21
CA GLY A 73 -1.21 -9.61 -7.21
C GLY A 73 -1.66 -11.03 -6.86
N GLY A 74 -1.60 -11.41 -5.57
CA GLY A 74 -2.13 -12.67 -5.06
C GLY A 74 -3.64 -12.79 -5.25
N THR A 75 -4.40 -11.76 -4.88
CA THR A 75 -5.85 -11.69 -5.08
C THR A 75 -6.22 -11.78 -6.56
N ALA A 76 -5.53 -11.06 -7.44
CA ALA A 76 -5.79 -11.09 -8.88
C ALA A 76 -5.55 -12.49 -9.49
N ARG A 77 -4.46 -13.16 -9.10
CA ARG A 77 -4.18 -14.54 -9.51
C ARG A 77 -5.24 -15.52 -9.00
N ALA A 78 -5.71 -15.35 -7.76
CA ALA A 78 -6.78 -16.17 -7.22
C ALA A 78 -8.08 -16.01 -8.04
N ILE A 79 -8.48 -14.78 -8.38
CA ILE A 79 -9.65 -14.52 -9.22
C ILE A 79 -9.48 -15.14 -10.62
N ALA A 80 -8.30 -15.00 -11.23
CA ALA A 80 -8.02 -15.59 -12.54
C ALA A 80 -8.12 -17.13 -12.52
N GLY A 81 -7.65 -17.76 -11.43
CA GLY A 81 -7.74 -19.21 -11.24
C GLY A 81 -9.15 -19.75 -11.00
N LEU A 82 -10.11 -18.89 -10.66
CA LEU A 82 -11.52 -19.27 -10.53
C LEU A 82 -12.22 -19.37 -11.91
N GLY A 83 -11.80 -18.56 -12.89
CA GLY A 83 -12.41 -18.57 -14.24
C GLY A 83 -11.81 -19.60 -15.21
N GLY A 84 -10.83 -20.40 -14.76
CA GLY A 84 -10.08 -21.37 -15.57
C GLY A 84 -10.49 -22.82 -15.36
#